data_AF-A0A850HSD9-F1
#
_entry.id   AF-A0A850HSD9-F1
#
_cell.length_a   1.000
_cell.length_b   1.000
_cell.length_c   1.000
_cell.angle_alpha   90.00
_cell.angle_beta   90.00
_cell.angle_gamma   90.00
#
_symmetry.space_group_name_H-M   'P 1'
#
loop_
_entity.id
_entity.type
_entity.pdbx_description
1 polymer ?
#
loop_
_entity_poly.entity_id
_entity_poly.type
_entity_poly.pdbx_seq_one_letter_code
_entity_poly.pdbx_strand_id
1 'polypeptide(L)' 'MAVAEAEVTINGLALTERQSAALRISLVCTRDGLLRSRDAKDVALLYRIDQLLEVIGRTPVRA' A
#
# COMPACT_ATOMS: atom_id res chain seq x y z
N MET A 1 -27.64 -1.78 -13.54
CA MET A 1 -26.50 -1.04 -14.12
C MET A 1 -25.28 -1.42 -13.30
N ALA A 2 -24.38 -2.24 -13.84
CA ALA A 2 -23.14 -2.59 -13.15
C ALA A 2 -22.15 -1.43 -13.35
N VAL A 3 -21.85 -0.70 -12.28
CA VAL A 3 -20.82 0.34 -12.29
C VAL A 3 -19.48 -0.38 -12.37
N ALA A 4 -18.69 -0.11 -13.40
CA ALA A 4 -17.29 -0.56 -13.43
C ALA A 4 -16.56 0.16 -12.29
N GLU A 5 -16.07 -0.59 -11.30
CA GLU A 5 -15.27 0.00 -10.23
C GLU A 5 -13.92 0.44 -10.80
N ALA A 6 -13.46 1.65 -10.46
CA ALA A 6 -12.15 2.15 -10.85
C ALA A 6 -11.06 1.19 -10.34
N GLU A 7 -10.21 0.72 -11.25
CA GLU A 7 -9.14 -0.23 -10.96
C GLU A 7 -7.79 0.49 -10.87
N VAL A 8 -7.00 0.11 -9.86
CA VAL A 8 -5.65 0.57 -9.60
C VAL A 8 -4.72 -0.63 -9.73
N THR A 9 -3.77 -0.57 -10.67
CA THR A 9 -2.80 -1.66 -10.86
C THR A 9 -1.55 -1.42 -10.03
N ILE A 10 -1.38 -2.15 -8.93
CA ILE A 10 -0.18 -2.08 -8.07
C ILE A 10 0.62 -3.38 -8.26
N ASN A 11 1.84 -3.26 -8.78
CA ASN A 11 2.76 -4.40 -8.96
C ASN A 11 2.14 -5.62 -9.70
N GLY A 12 1.31 -5.37 -10.72
CA GLY A 12 0.62 -6.40 -11.50
C GLY A 12 -0.70 -6.90 -10.91
N LEU A 13 -1.11 -6.41 -9.74
CA LEU A 13 -2.41 -6.69 -9.15
C LEU A 13 -3.40 -5.58 -9.49
N ALA A 14 -4.49 -5.90 -10.16
CA ALA A 14 -5.63 -5.01 -10.29
C ALA A 14 -6.41 -5.02 -8.97
N LEU A 15 -6.42 -3.88 -8.27
CA LEU A 15 -7.17 -3.66 -7.05
C LEU A 15 -8.27 -2.65 -7.34
N THR A 16 -9.42 -2.83 -6.72
CA THR A 16 -10.43 -1.77 -6.72
C THR A 16 -9.91 -0.57 -5.92
N GLU A 17 -10.43 0.63 -6.17
CA GLU A 17 -10.05 1.83 -5.41
C GLU A 17 -10.14 1.60 -3.88
N ARG A 18 -11.20 0.91 -3.43
CA ARG A 18 -11.41 0.57 -2.02
C ARG A 18 -10.33 -0.36 -1.48
N GLN A 19 -9.93 -1.38 -2.25
CA GLN A 19 -8.87 -2.29 -1.87
C GLN A 19 -7.51 -1.60 -1.82
N SER A 20 -7.24 -0.71 -2.79
CA SER A 20 -6.03 0.13 -2.82
C SER A 20 -5.96 1.03 -1.58
N ALA A 21 -7.06 1.70 -1.23
CA ALA A 21 -7.15 2.53 -0.02
C ALA A 21 -6.95 1.71 1.27
N ALA A 22 -7.60 0.55 1.37
CA ALA A 22 -7.44 -0.35 2.51
C ALA A 22 -5.99 -0.81 2.67
N LEU A 23 -5.34 -1.22 1.58
CA LEU A 23 -3.94 -1.61 1.57
C LEU A 23 -3.02 -0.47 2.04
N ARG A 24 -3.25 0.75 1.56
CA ARG A 24 -2.49 1.94 2.00
C ARG A 24 -2.62 2.17 3.50
N ILE A 25 -3.84 2.09 4.04
CA ILE A 25 -4.09 2.25 5.48
C ILE A 25 -3.36 1.18 6.28
N SER A 26 -3.49 -0.09 5.89
CA SER A 26 -2.82 -1.21 6.57
C SER A 26 -1.30 -1.02 6.62
N LEU A 27 -0.68 -0.64 5.50
CA LEU A 27 0.76 -0.42 5.42
C LEU A 27 1.21 0.74 6.32
N VAL A 28 0.46 1.85 6.38
CA VAL A 28 0.76 2.97 7.29
C VAL A 28 0.67 2.52 8.76
N CYS A 29 -0.39 1.79 9.12
CA CYS A 29 -0.53 1.28 10.48
C CYS A 29 0.60 0.32 10.88
N THR A 30 1.01 -0.58 9.97
CA THR A 30 2.15 -1.48 10.20
C THR A 30 3.45 -0.69 10.35
N ARG A 31 3.69 0.31 9.48
CA ARG A 31 4.86 1.19 9.58
C ARG A 31 4.93 1.86 10.95
N ASP A 32 3.85 2.48 11.40
CA ASP A 32 3.81 3.19 12.69
C ASP A 32 4.10 2.26 13.87
N GLY A 33 3.59 1.02 13.83
CA GLY A 33 3.88 -0.01 14.83
C GLY A 33 5.35 -0.43 14.87
N LEU A 34 6.06 -0.36 13.74
CA LEU A 34 7.47 -0.77 13.62
C LEU A 34 8.47 0.36 13.87
N LEU A 35 8.07 1.64 13.80
CA LEU A 35 8.98 2.81 13.88
C LEU A 35 9.92 2.84 15.10
N ARG A 36 9.53 2.16 16.19
CA ARG A 36 10.32 2.11 17.44
C ARG A 36 11.11 0.82 17.60
N SER A 37 10.93 -0.16 16.71
CA SER A 37 11.67 -1.41 16.78
C SER A 37 13.14 -1.19 16.46
N ARG A 38 14.00 -1.91 17.19
CA ARG A 38 15.44 -1.95 16.96
C ARG A 38 15.89 -3.28 16.36
N ASP A 39 14.96 -4.20 16.13
CA ASP A 39 15.26 -5.48 15.49
C ASP A 39 15.61 -5.23 14.02
N ALA A 40 16.71 -5.82 13.55
CA ALA A 40 17.19 -5.62 12.18
C ALA A 40 16.15 -6.07 11.13
N LYS A 41 15.32 -7.08 11.42
CA LYS A 41 14.27 -7.55 10.52
C LYS A 41 13.13 -6.54 10.44
N ASP A 42 12.75 -5.94 11.57
CA ASP A 42 11.71 -4.91 11.61
C ASP A 42 12.15 -3.63 10.89
N VAL A 43 13.44 -3.24 11.01
CA VAL A 43 14.00 -2.11 10.25
C VAL A 43 14.03 -2.41 8.74
N ALA A 44 14.40 -3.63 8.36
CA ALA A 44 14.35 -4.04 6.95
C ALA A 44 12.91 -4.05 6.42
N LEU A 45 11.95 -4.50 7.24
CA LEU A 45 10.53 -4.49 6.91
C LEU A 45 9.98 -3.05 6.78
N LEU A 46 10.36 -2.13 7.68
CA LEU A 46 10.05 -0.70 7.56
C LEU A 46 10.47 -0.13 6.22
N TYR A 47 11.70 -0.39 5.80
CA TYR A 47 12.20 0.08 4.51
C TYR A 47 11.39 -0.47 3.33
N ARG A 48 10.97 -1.74 3.39
CA ARG A 48 10.09 -2.34 2.37
C ARG A 48 8.69 -1.73 2.37
N ILE A 49 8.14 -1.43 3.54
CA ILE A 49 6.84 -0.76 3.66
C ILE A 49 6.91 0.65 3.07
N ASP A 50 7.98 1.40 3.35
CA ASP A 50 8.19 2.74 2.76
C ASP A 50 8.26 2.68 1.23
N GLN A 51 8.97 1.70 0.66
CA GLN A 51 9.00 1.47 -0.79
C GLN A 51 7.61 1.17 -1.36
N LEU A 52 6.81 0.32 -0.69
CA LEU A 52 5.46 -0.03 -1.15
C LEU A 52 4.51 1.18 -1.08
N LEU A 53 4.58 1.97 0.00
CA LEU A 53 3.79 3.19 0.14
C LEU A 53 4.13 4.22 -0.94
N GLU A 54 5.42 4.32 -1.32
CA GLU A 54 5.84 5.17 -2.44
C GLU A 54 5.28 4.70 -3.78
N VAL A 55 5.32 3.39 -4.06
CA VAL A 55 4.73 2.82 -5.29
C VAL A 55 3.22 3.08 -5.34
N ILE A 56 2.49 2.80 -4.26
CA ILE A 56 1.04 3.01 -4.17
C ILE A 56 0.71 4.50 -4.33
N GLY A 57 1.47 5.39 -3.70
CA GLY A 57 1.28 6.84 -3.79
C GLY A 57 1.51 7.41 -5.20
N ARG A 58 2.32 6.73 -6.03
CA ARG A 58 2.61 7.11 -7.42
C ARG A 58 1.71 6.40 -8.45
N THR A 59 0.90 5.42 -8.04
CA THR A 59 0.08 4.65 -8.98
C THR A 59 -1.19 5.44 -9.34
N PRO A 60 -1.43 5.76 -10.62
CA PRO A 60 -2.61 6.51 -11.04
C PRO A 60 -3.88 5.64 -10.95
N VAL A 61 -4.97 6.22 -10.47
CA VAL A 61 -6.30 5.60 -10.49
C VAL A 61 -6.89 5.78 -11.90
N ARG A 62 -7.27 4.68 -12.56
CA ARG A 62 -8.01 4.73 -13.82
C ARG A 62 -9.49 4.62 -13.50
N ALA A 63 -10.21 5.73 -13.65
CA ALA A 63 -11.66 5.85 -13.46
C ALA A 63 -12.43 5.36 -14.70
#